data_AF-A0A8T4P513-F1
#
_entry.id   AF-A0A8T4P513-F1
#
_cell.length_a   1.000
_cell.length_b   1.000
_cell.length_c   1.000
_cell.angle_alpha   90.00
_cell.angle_beta   90.00
_cell.angle_gamma   90.00
#
_symmetry.space_group_name_H-M   'P 1'
#
loop_
_entity.id
_entity.type
_entity.pdbx_description
1 polymer ?
#
loop_
_entity_poly.entity_id
_entity_poly.type
_entity_poly.pdbx_seq_one_letter_code
_entity_poly.pdbx_strand_id
1 'polypeptide(L)'
;MLKKLNLKRLFPILLVFSFLLCISSVSAINNVNFFNGTVKTSSTADASVGVVVAWQNTGPSSYNGYSGSYTVVNAGRYGDQGYMSITGDTGDTITFTICTRTAAETATFVDGGHTDLDLSTSEACPSGGGGGAGGGGGGAGAGGGGGGGGGGAGIPSVINLEASAGFRTSVGAVVATTQGTKLTFIVDGATYTITISNLYDDRVVITIGGITSTLYILGKQQFDVNGDGVNDIEIALNDITGGKATFTMKGLAAPPAEEKPEEKPEEKPAVKPPVVKVKAPAWIGWLIAGLIVIIGLLIYLTITKKKK
;
A
#
# COMPACT_ATOMS: atom_id res chain seq x y z
N MET A 1 10.87 -57.93 20.38
CA MET A 1 10.97 -58.21 18.92
C MET A 1 10.47 -56.99 18.15
N LEU A 2 11.35 -56.07 17.73
CA LEU A 2 10.98 -54.99 16.81
C LEU A 2 11.01 -55.54 15.38
N LYS A 3 9.86 -55.55 14.71
CA LYS A 3 9.81 -55.80 13.25
C LYS A 3 10.64 -54.72 12.56
N LYS A 4 11.60 -55.12 11.72
CA LYS A 4 12.36 -54.21 10.84
C LYS A 4 11.36 -53.42 9.98
N LEU A 5 11.14 -52.15 10.32
CA LEU A 5 10.39 -51.24 9.47
C LEU A 5 11.20 -50.99 8.20
N ASN A 6 10.55 -51.18 7.06
CA ASN A 6 11.17 -51.03 5.75
C ASN A 6 11.23 -49.54 5.39
N LEU A 7 12.38 -48.91 5.65
CA LEU A 7 12.61 -47.48 5.49
C LEU A 7 12.27 -46.97 4.07
N LYS A 8 12.38 -47.84 3.06
CA LYS A 8 12.04 -47.52 1.66
C LYS A 8 10.55 -47.24 1.45
N ARG A 9 9.66 -47.79 2.30
CA ARG A 9 8.22 -47.53 2.25
C ARG A 9 7.80 -46.28 3.05
N LEU A 10 8.63 -45.86 4.01
CA LEU A 10 8.37 -44.68 4.83
C LEU A 10 8.81 -43.37 4.17
N PHE A 11 9.85 -43.41 3.33
CA PHE A 11 10.39 -42.22 2.68
C PHE A 11 9.37 -41.37 1.91
N PRO A 12 8.50 -41.92 1.04
CA PRO A 12 7.51 -41.10 0.33
C PRO A 12 6.44 -40.52 1.28
N ILE A 13 6.11 -41.22 2.37
CA ILE A 13 5.14 -40.74 3.37
C ILE A 13 5.73 -39.56 4.16
N LEU A 14 6.99 -39.66 4.56
CA LEU A 14 7.73 -38.57 5.20
C LEU A 14 7.89 -37.36 4.27
N LEU A 15 8.08 -37.58 2.97
CA LEU A 15 8.21 -36.50 1.99
C LEU A 15 6.87 -35.78 1.77
N VAL A 16 5.74 -36.49 1.74
CA VAL A 16 4.39 -35.90 1.71
C VAL A 16 4.10 -35.15 3.01
N PHE A 17 4.46 -35.69 4.17
CA PHE A 17 4.32 -34.99 5.46
C PHE A 17 5.19 -33.74 5.54
N SER A 18 6.41 -33.77 5.01
CA SER A 18 7.29 -32.60 4.93
C SER A 18 6.70 -31.54 4.01
N PHE A 19 6.10 -31.93 2.88
CA PHE A 19 5.43 -30.99 1.98
C PHE A 19 4.16 -30.39 2.62
N LEU A 20 3.38 -31.20 3.35
CA LEU A 20 2.21 -30.70 4.09
C LEU A 20 2.59 -29.73 5.23
N LEU A 21 3.73 -29.97 5.89
CA LEU A 21 4.22 -29.09 6.96
C LEU A 21 4.79 -27.76 6.43
N CYS A 22 5.23 -27.70 5.17
CA CYS A 22 5.73 -26.46 4.54
C CYS A 22 4.62 -25.52 4.04
N ILE A 23 3.36 -25.94 3.96
CA ILE A 23 2.25 -25.10 3.45
C ILE A 23 1.66 -24.18 4.53
N SER A 24 2.09 -24.29 5.79
CA SER A 24 1.52 -23.51 6.92
C SER A 24 1.98 -22.06 7.03
N SER A 25 2.84 -21.56 6.13
CA SER A 25 3.19 -20.13 6.11
C SER A 25 2.15 -19.35 5.30
N VAL A 26 0.91 -19.40 5.79
CA VAL A 26 -0.08 -18.39 5.42
C VAL A 26 0.51 -17.07 5.88
N SER A 27 0.79 -16.22 4.91
CA SER A 27 1.26 -14.86 5.09
C SER A 27 0.42 -14.22 6.20
N ALA A 28 1.06 -13.55 7.16
CA ALA A 28 0.34 -12.65 8.05
C ALA A 28 -0.40 -11.65 7.15
N ILE A 29 -1.69 -11.87 6.96
CA ILE A 29 -2.56 -10.87 6.38
C ILE A 29 -2.44 -9.70 7.34
N ASN A 30 -2.02 -8.55 6.83
CA ASN A 30 -1.89 -7.37 7.68
C ASN A 30 -3.25 -7.16 8.32
N ASN A 31 -3.34 -7.30 9.65
CA ASN A 31 -4.59 -7.17 10.37
C ASN A 31 -5.05 -5.72 10.27
N VAL A 32 -5.76 -5.37 9.20
CA VAL A 32 -6.15 -4.00 8.86
C VAL A 32 -7.66 -3.94 8.72
N ASN A 33 -8.28 -3.00 9.42
CA ASN A 33 -9.69 -2.65 9.27
C ASN A 33 -9.77 -1.22 8.73
N PHE A 34 -10.66 -1.03 7.77
CA PHE A 34 -10.85 0.21 7.05
C PHE A 34 -12.10 0.92 7.55
N PHE A 35 -11.95 2.16 8.01
CA PHE A 35 -13.04 2.97 8.54
C PHE A 35 -13.37 4.15 7.62
N ASN A 36 -14.65 4.43 7.45
CA ASN A 36 -15.18 5.58 6.73
C ASN A 36 -16.53 5.99 7.35
N GLY A 37 -16.99 7.20 7.08
CA GLY A 37 -18.30 7.63 7.55
C GLY A 37 -18.41 9.14 7.69
N THR A 38 -19.42 9.58 8.46
CA THR A 38 -19.58 10.99 8.79
C THR A 38 -18.89 11.35 10.10
N VAL A 39 -18.54 12.63 10.25
CA VAL A 39 -17.96 13.16 11.48
C VAL A 39 -18.62 14.47 11.84
N LYS A 40 -19.17 14.53 13.05
CA LYS A 40 -19.83 15.71 13.60
C LYS A 40 -19.10 16.21 14.84
N THR A 41 -18.97 17.52 14.94
CA THR A 41 -18.34 18.19 16.09
C THR A 41 -19.36 18.59 17.14
N SER A 42 -20.65 18.43 16.86
CA SER A 42 -21.75 18.57 17.81
C SER A 42 -22.89 17.64 17.39
N SER A 43 -24.01 17.65 18.11
CA SER A 43 -25.21 16.90 17.71
C SER A 43 -25.75 17.28 16.32
N THR A 44 -25.39 18.43 15.78
CA THR A 44 -25.95 18.96 14.52
C THR A 44 -24.92 19.50 13.53
N ALA A 45 -23.69 19.79 13.95
CA ALA A 45 -22.70 20.41 13.09
C ALA A 45 -21.70 19.39 12.54
N ASP A 46 -21.67 19.28 11.21
CA ASP A 46 -20.64 18.56 10.49
C ASP A 46 -19.25 19.13 10.79
N ALA A 47 -18.24 18.25 10.88
CA ALA A 47 -16.88 18.70 11.10
C ALA A 47 -16.37 19.50 9.90
N SER A 48 -15.77 20.65 10.18
CA SER A 48 -15.11 21.44 9.14
C SER A 48 -13.86 20.73 8.60
N VAL A 49 -13.46 21.07 7.38
CA VAL A 49 -12.17 20.66 6.83
C VAL A 49 -11.05 21.10 7.78
N GLY A 50 -10.08 20.23 8.02
CA GLY A 50 -8.98 20.45 8.97
C GLY A 50 -9.23 19.91 10.37
N VAL A 51 -10.45 19.49 10.71
CA VAL A 51 -10.72 18.79 11.97
C VAL A 51 -9.93 17.47 12.00
N VAL A 52 -9.28 17.18 13.12
CA VAL A 52 -8.52 15.94 13.31
C VAL A 52 -9.39 14.93 14.05
N VAL A 53 -9.54 13.75 13.44
CA VAL A 53 -10.08 12.53 14.04
C VAL A 53 -8.89 11.66 14.43
N ALA A 54 -8.61 11.55 15.72
CA ALA A 54 -7.64 10.60 16.24
C ALA A 54 -8.33 9.28 16.61
N TRP A 55 -7.56 8.20 16.62
CA TRP A 55 -8.03 6.89 17.07
C TRP A 55 -6.98 6.26 17.98
N GLN A 56 -7.43 5.37 18.85
CA GLN A 56 -6.59 4.54 19.71
C GLN A 56 -7.18 3.14 19.81
N ASN A 57 -6.35 2.12 19.61
CA ASN A 57 -6.69 0.75 19.91
C ASN A 57 -6.52 0.52 21.42
N THR A 58 -7.62 0.20 22.09
CA THR A 58 -7.67 -0.06 23.55
C THR A 58 -8.01 -1.52 23.85
N GLY A 59 -7.90 -2.42 22.86
CA GLY A 59 -8.15 -3.84 23.00
C GLY A 59 -7.08 -4.59 23.81
N PRO A 60 -7.31 -5.87 24.15
CA PRO A 60 -6.35 -6.68 24.92
C PRO A 60 -5.17 -7.20 24.10
N SER A 61 -5.11 -6.92 22.80
CA SER A 61 -4.10 -7.44 21.89
C SER A 61 -2.70 -6.81 22.05
N SER A 62 -1.76 -7.30 21.24
CA SER A 62 -0.44 -6.69 21.09
C SER A 62 -0.46 -5.29 20.48
N TYR A 63 -1.60 -4.86 19.94
CA TYR A 63 -1.82 -3.53 19.37
C TYR A 63 -2.43 -2.53 20.36
N ASN A 64 -2.60 -2.89 21.63
CA ASN A 64 -3.03 -1.94 22.66
C ASN A 64 -2.11 -0.72 22.71
N GLY A 65 -2.69 0.47 22.65
CA GLY A 65 -1.99 1.75 22.68
C GLY A 65 -1.57 2.26 21.30
N TYR A 66 -1.72 1.46 20.23
CA TYR A 66 -1.55 1.97 18.88
C TYR A 66 -2.56 3.07 18.63
N SER A 67 -2.11 4.15 18.02
CA SER A 67 -2.93 5.31 17.73
C SER A 67 -2.52 5.93 16.41
N GLY A 68 -3.42 6.72 15.86
CA GLY A 68 -3.21 7.44 14.64
C GLY A 68 -4.19 8.60 14.53
N SER A 69 -4.11 9.33 13.43
CA SER A 69 -5.04 10.41 13.17
C SER A 69 -5.33 10.58 11.69
N TYR A 70 -6.48 11.14 11.41
CA TYR A 70 -6.99 11.48 10.09
C TYR A 70 -7.49 12.92 10.12
N THR A 71 -7.09 13.73 9.14
CA THR A 71 -7.60 15.10 9.00
C THR A 71 -8.77 15.10 8.04
N VAL A 72 -9.91 15.63 8.46
CA VAL A 72 -11.12 15.79 7.64
C VAL A 72 -10.79 16.66 6.43
N VAL A 73 -10.91 16.08 5.24
CA VAL A 73 -10.62 16.75 3.95
C VAL A 73 -11.87 17.17 3.18
N ASN A 74 -13.03 16.60 3.54
CA ASN A 74 -14.36 16.94 3.05
C ASN A 74 -15.23 17.16 4.28
N ALA A 75 -15.91 18.32 4.34
CA ALA A 75 -16.71 18.66 5.51
C ALA A 75 -17.71 17.55 5.84
N GLY A 76 -17.77 17.20 7.12
CA GLY A 76 -18.68 16.17 7.64
C GLY A 76 -18.29 14.73 7.35
N ARG A 77 -17.15 14.45 6.69
CA ARG A 77 -16.78 13.08 6.33
C ARG A 77 -15.31 12.76 6.63
N TYR A 78 -15.07 11.52 7.02
CA TYR A 78 -13.74 10.95 7.12
C TYR A 78 -13.65 9.66 6.32
N GLY A 79 -12.45 9.31 5.87
CA GLY A 79 -12.25 8.16 4.98
C GLY A 79 -12.70 8.38 3.52
N ASP A 80 -13.16 9.59 3.15
CA ASP A 80 -13.81 9.90 1.85
C ASP A 80 -12.81 9.97 0.67
N GLN A 81 -11.51 10.05 0.95
CA GLN A 81 -10.41 10.05 -0.04
C GLN A 81 -9.51 8.79 0.09
N GLY A 82 -10.03 7.76 0.75
CA GLY A 82 -9.27 6.60 1.20
C GLY A 82 -9.62 6.32 2.66
N TYR A 83 -9.95 5.07 2.96
CA TYR A 83 -10.35 4.64 4.30
C TYR A 83 -9.29 4.99 5.35
N MET A 84 -9.75 5.34 6.56
CA MET A 84 -8.87 5.35 7.72
C MET A 84 -8.49 3.91 8.03
N SER A 85 -7.24 3.55 7.70
CA SER A 85 -6.67 2.23 7.96
C SER A 85 -6.20 2.14 9.41
N ILE A 86 -6.76 1.21 10.16
CA ILE A 86 -6.37 0.91 11.53
C ILE A 86 -5.82 -0.52 11.56
N THR A 87 -4.80 -0.75 12.37
CA THR A 87 -4.24 -2.09 12.60
C THR A 87 -4.57 -2.55 14.02
N GLY A 88 -5.02 -3.78 14.16
CA GLY A 88 -5.45 -4.37 15.43
C GLY A 88 -5.73 -5.86 15.29
N ASP A 89 -6.09 -6.54 16.37
CA ASP A 89 -6.57 -7.92 16.30
C ASP A 89 -8.10 -7.96 16.35
N THR A 90 -8.70 -8.99 15.75
CA THR A 90 -10.16 -9.15 15.77
C THR A 90 -10.68 -9.15 17.21
N GLY A 91 -11.63 -8.27 17.51
CA GLY A 91 -12.18 -8.11 18.86
C GLY A 91 -11.62 -6.91 19.63
N ASP A 92 -10.56 -6.25 19.14
CA ASP A 92 -10.04 -5.04 19.78
C ASP A 92 -11.06 -3.90 19.73
N THR A 93 -11.17 -3.14 20.83
CA THR A 93 -11.97 -1.92 20.85
C THR A 93 -11.15 -0.75 20.32
N ILE A 94 -11.70 -0.04 19.34
CA ILE A 94 -11.15 1.20 18.79
C ILE A 94 -11.93 2.37 19.35
N THR A 95 -11.22 3.27 20.02
CA THR A 95 -11.75 4.52 20.56
C THR A 95 -11.37 5.68 19.65
N PHE A 96 -12.31 6.57 19.35
CA PHE A 96 -12.08 7.73 18.49
C PHE A 96 -12.09 9.02 19.32
N THR A 97 -11.37 10.03 18.85
CA THR A 97 -11.30 11.35 19.47
C THR A 97 -11.39 12.43 18.41
N ILE A 98 -12.30 13.39 18.56
CA ILE A 98 -12.49 14.53 17.67
C ILE A 98 -12.13 15.79 18.47
N CYS A 99 -11.15 16.57 17.99
CA CYS A 99 -10.73 17.81 18.68
C CYS A 99 -10.44 17.61 20.18
N THR A 100 -9.68 16.56 20.51
CA THR A 100 -9.32 16.13 21.88
C THR A 100 -10.47 15.60 22.75
N ARG A 101 -11.68 15.43 22.21
CA ARG A 101 -12.82 14.85 22.92
C ARG A 101 -13.10 13.45 22.41
N THR A 102 -13.30 12.50 23.31
CA THR A 102 -13.72 11.14 22.93
C THR A 102 -15.04 11.19 22.17
N ALA A 103 -15.10 10.56 21.01
CA ALA A 103 -16.34 10.40 20.25
C ALA A 103 -17.32 9.51 21.02
N ALA A 104 -18.62 9.65 20.78
CA ALA A 104 -19.62 8.81 21.43
C ALA A 104 -19.52 7.35 20.98
N GLU A 105 -19.01 7.14 19.78
CA GLU A 105 -18.94 5.86 19.11
C GLU A 105 -17.57 5.19 19.27
N THR A 106 -17.60 3.87 19.42
CA THR A 106 -16.44 2.98 19.39
C THR A 106 -16.69 1.92 18.34
N ALA A 107 -15.63 1.28 17.85
CA ALA A 107 -15.75 0.12 16.98
C ALA A 107 -15.05 -1.10 17.55
N THR A 108 -15.46 -2.28 17.08
CA THR A 108 -14.71 -3.51 17.27
C THR A 108 -13.94 -3.79 16.00
N PHE A 109 -12.65 -4.08 16.15
CA PHE A 109 -11.78 -4.42 15.05
C PHE A 109 -12.20 -5.75 14.42
N VAL A 110 -12.28 -5.77 13.08
CA VAL A 110 -12.51 -6.97 12.27
C VAL A 110 -11.40 -7.01 11.22
N ASP A 111 -10.61 -8.08 11.21
CA ASP A 111 -9.52 -8.25 10.24
C ASP A 111 -10.05 -8.24 8.79
N GLY A 112 -9.42 -7.44 7.93
CA GLY A 112 -9.84 -7.19 6.56
C GLY A 112 -11.20 -6.48 6.44
N GLY A 113 -11.74 -5.98 7.55
CA GLY A 113 -13.06 -5.37 7.61
C GLY A 113 -13.13 -4.02 6.90
N HIS A 114 -14.35 -3.67 6.51
CA HIS A 114 -14.74 -2.31 6.14
C HIS A 114 -15.89 -1.91 7.06
N THR A 115 -15.72 -0.81 7.79
CA THR A 115 -16.65 -0.34 8.80
C THR A 115 -17.08 1.08 8.49
N ASP A 116 -18.33 1.23 8.04
CA ASP A 116 -19.01 2.53 8.00
C ASP A 116 -19.41 2.91 9.43
N LEU A 117 -18.85 4.00 9.96
CA LEU A 117 -19.07 4.46 11.33
C LEU A 117 -19.26 5.98 11.34
N ASP A 118 -20.39 6.44 11.85
CA ASP A 118 -20.63 7.88 12.03
C ASP A 118 -20.08 8.30 13.40
N LEU A 119 -19.14 9.24 13.41
CA LEU A 119 -18.50 9.75 14.62
C LEU A 119 -19.13 11.07 15.05
N SER A 120 -19.36 11.24 16.35
CA SER A 120 -19.91 12.48 16.90
C SER A 120 -19.33 12.83 18.27
N THR A 121 -19.26 14.13 18.56
CA THR A 121 -19.04 14.64 19.92
C THR A 121 -20.24 15.46 20.38
N SER A 122 -20.46 15.51 21.70
CA SER A 122 -21.52 16.33 22.31
C SER A 122 -21.23 17.82 22.29
N GLU A 123 -19.95 18.20 22.27
CA GLU A 123 -19.48 19.58 22.37
C GLU A 123 -18.66 19.97 21.14
N ALA A 124 -18.90 21.19 20.65
CA ALA A 124 -18.15 21.79 19.56
C ALA A 124 -16.64 21.76 19.83
N CYS A 125 -15.87 21.56 18.76
CA CYS A 125 -14.43 21.76 18.80
C CYS A 125 -14.11 23.17 19.31
N PRO A 126 -13.12 23.34 20.21
CA PRO A 126 -12.64 24.67 20.52
C PRO A 126 -12.21 25.31 19.21
N SER A 127 -12.88 26.41 18.83
CA SER A 127 -12.44 27.20 17.69
C SER A 127 -11.03 27.66 18.02
N GLY A 128 -10.02 27.09 17.37
CA GLY A 128 -8.63 27.51 17.55
C GLY A 128 -8.60 29.01 17.29
N GLY A 129 -8.49 29.80 18.36
CA GLY A 129 -8.38 31.24 18.25
C GLY A 129 -7.11 31.51 17.49
N GLY A 130 -7.23 31.78 16.19
CA GLY A 130 -6.12 32.28 15.40
C GLY A 130 -5.58 33.47 16.15
N GLY A 131 -4.35 33.35 16.66
CA GLY A 131 -3.63 34.41 17.33
C GLY A 131 -3.43 35.57 16.35
N GLY A 132 -4.45 36.43 16.23
CA GLY A 132 -4.34 37.72 15.60
C GLY A 132 -3.47 38.57 16.49
N ALA A 133 -2.22 38.78 16.08
CA ALA A 133 -1.35 39.77 16.67
C ALA A 133 -2.07 41.13 16.70
N GLY A 134 -2.17 41.71 17.89
CA GLY A 134 -2.75 43.02 18.11
C GLY A 134 -1.97 44.12 17.39
N GLY A 135 -2.69 45.17 17.00
CA GLY A 135 -2.12 46.37 16.40
C GLY A 135 -3.16 47.45 16.09
N GLY A 136 -3.59 48.18 17.13
CA GLY A 136 -3.88 49.62 17.13
C GLY A 136 -4.80 50.28 16.08
N GLY A 137 -5.91 50.82 16.57
CA GLY A 137 -6.16 52.28 16.53
C GLY A 137 -6.86 52.91 15.32
N GLY A 138 -8.16 53.20 15.50
CA GLY A 138 -8.78 54.51 15.22
C GLY A 138 -8.93 55.00 13.77
N GLY A 139 -10.18 55.21 13.34
CA GLY A 139 -10.49 56.10 12.22
C GLY A 139 -11.82 55.80 11.53
N ALA A 140 -12.82 56.65 11.78
CA ALA A 140 -14.10 56.63 11.08
C ALA A 140 -13.90 57.05 9.60
N GLY A 141 -14.50 56.30 8.68
CA GLY A 141 -14.54 56.65 7.26
C GLY A 141 -15.44 55.72 6.47
N ALA A 142 -16.58 56.23 6.03
CA ALA A 142 -17.47 55.57 5.08
C ALA A 142 -16.80 55.47 3.71
N GLY A 143 -16.87 54.30 3.07
CA GLY A 143 -16.41 54.12 1.69
C GLY A 143 -16.40 52.66 1.29
N GLY A 144 -17.26 52.29 0.33
CA GLY A 144 -17.37 50.94 -0.21
C GLY A 144 -16.11 50.49 -0.95
N GLY A 145 -15.92 49.18 -1.01
CA GLY A 145 -14.87 48.53 -1.79
C GLY A 145 -14.90 47.03 -1.56
N GLY A 146 -15.30 46.28 -2.58
CA GLY A 146 -15.25 44.82 -2.59
C GLY A 146 -13.81 44.34 -2.46
N GLY A 147 -13.48 43.72 -1.34
CA GLY A 147 -12.18 43.10 -1.09
C GLY A 147 -12.20 41.65 -1.54
N GLY A 148 -11.49 41.35 -2.62
CA GLY A 148 -11.17 39.99 -3.03
C GLY A 148 -10.44 39.27 -1.89
N GLY A 149 -10.98 38.13 -1.47
CA GLY A 149 -10.37 37.27 -0.47
C GLY A 149 -9.01 36.80 -0.96
N GLY A 150 -7.95 37.30 -0.33
CA GLY A 150 -6.60 36.79 -0.51
C GLY A 150 -6.57 35.33 -0.06
N GLY A 151 -6.48 34.42 -1.01
CA GLY A 151 -6.17 33.01 -0.74
C GLY A 151 -4.82 32.96 -0.06
N GLY A 152 -4.81 32.74 1.25
CA GLY A 152 -3.59 32.47 1.98
C GLY A 152 -2.86 31.35 1.26
N ALA A 153 -1.60 31.59 0.90
CA ALA A 153 -0.74 30.57 0.33
C ALA A 153 -0.67 29.41 1.34
N GLY A 154 -1.51 28.41 1.12
CA GLY A 154 -1.59 27.23 1.98
C GLY A 154 -0.19 26.63 2.04
N ILE A 155 0.25 26.31 3.26
CA ILE A 155 1.49 25.58 3.46
C ILE A 155 1.41 24.32 2.58
N PRO A 156 2.38 24.07 1.69
CA PRO A 156 2.32 22.93 0.80
C PRO A 156 2.25 21.65 1.62
N SER A 157 1.18 20.88 1.43
CA SER A 157 1.01 19.58 2.07
C SER A 157 2.05 18.60 1.54
N VAL A 158 2.66 17.82 2.44
CA VAL A 158 3.62 16.77 2.11
C VAL A 158 3.01 15.42 2.50
N ILE A 159 2.90 14.50 1.55
CA ILE A 159 2.35 13.15 1.76
C ILE A 159 3.47 12.13 1.53
N ASN A 160 3.68 11.24 2.51
CA ASN A 160 4.65 10.15 2.40
C ASN A 160 3.99 8.89 1.82
N LEU A 161 4.34 8.54 0.58
CA LEU A 161 3.79 7.39 -0.13
C LEU A 161 4.25 6.05 0.45
N GLU A 162 5.39 5.98 1.14
CA GLU A 162 5.83 4.74 1.80
C GLU A 162 4.90 4.31 2.93
N ALA A 163 4.18 5.27 3.53
CA ALA A 163 3.17 5.00 4.55
C ALA A 163 1.80 4.64 3.95
N SER A 164 1.60 4.87 2.64
CA SER A 164 0.33 4.61 1.98
C SER A 164 0.18 3.13 1.64
N ALA A 165 -0.89 2.51 2.13
CA ALA A 165 -1.24 1.15 1.79
C ALA A 165 -1.34 0.99 0.25
N GLY A 166 -0.71 -0.06 -0.27
CA GLY A 166 -0.76 -0.39 -1.70
C GLY A 166 0.36 0.19 -2.55
N PHE A 167 1.15 1.18 -2.08
CA PHE A 167 2.20 1.80 -2.91
C PHE A 167 3.22 0.79 -3.44
N ARG A 168 3.62 -0.18 -2.61
CA ARG A 168 4.56 -1.27 -2.96
C ARG A 168 3.89 -2.55 -3.45
N THR A 169 2.59 -2.53 -3.72
CA THR A 169 1.86 -3.72 -4.19
C THR A 169 1.55 -3.60 -5.67
N SER A 170 1.02 -4.67 -6.26
CA SER A 170 0.59 -4.66 -7.64
C SER A 170 -0.56 -3.67 -7.92
N VAL A 171 -1.31 -3.27 -6.89
CA VAL A 171 -2.53 -2.43 -6.96
C VAL A 171 -2.21 -0.94 -7.03
N GLY A 172 -1.17 -0.49 -6.31
CA GLY A 172 -0.86 0.93 -6.14
C GLY A 172 -1.64 1.60 -5.00
N ALA A 173 -1.13 2.74 -4.54
CA ALA A 173 -1.80 3.63 -3.59
C ALA A 173 -2.65 4.66 -4.34
N VAL A 174 -3.89 4.87 -3.90
CA VAL A 174 -4.76 5.93 -4.43
C VAL A 174 -4.61 7.17 -3.55
N VAL A 175 -4.29 8.31 -4.16
CA VAL A 175 -4.03 9.56 -3.44
C VAL A 175 -4.70 10.73 -4.16
N ALA A 176 -5.47 11.53 -3.44
CA ALA A 176 -6.00 12.78 -3.95
C ALA A 176 -5.22 13.99 -3.43
N THR A 177 -4.92 14.93 -4.32
CA THR A 177 -4.02 16.06 -4.05
C THR A 177 -4.51 17.32 -4.72
N THR A 178 -3.97 18.47 -4.30
CA THR A 178 -4.18 19.77 -4.94
C THR A 178 -2.89 20.27 -5.56
N GLN A 179 -2.97 21.35 -6.34
CA GLN A 179 -1.78 22.05 -6.79
C GLN A 179 -0.87 22.43 -5.60
N GLY A 180 0.44 22.32 -5.79
CA GLY A 180 1.47 22.61 -4.78
C GLY A 180 1.75 21.47 -3.80
N THR A 181 0.92 20.41 -3.77
CA THR A 181 1.19 19.23 -2.95
C THR A 181 2.49 18.54 -3.37
N LYS A 182 3.25 18.08 -2.37
CA LYS A 182 4.47 17.27 -2.54
C LYS A 182 4.20 15.85 -2.07
N LEU A 183 4.59 14.87 -2.88
CA LEU A 183 4.50 13.45 -2.55
C LEU A 183 5.92 12.89 -2.48
N THR A 184 6.28 12.25 -1.37
CA THR A 184 7.62 11.70 -1.16
C THR A 184 7.61 10.18 -1.17
N PHE A 185 8.63 9.57 -1.74
CA PHE A 185 8.83 8.11 -1.77
C PHE A 185 10.34 7.80 -1.80
N ILE A 186 10.70 6.54 -1.61
CA ILE A 186 12.10 6.08 -1.54
C ILE A 186 12.39 5.17 -2.74
N VAL A 187 13.54 5.32 -3.38
CA VAL A 187 14.07 4.38 -4.37
C VAL A 187 15.53 4.17 -4.04
N ASP A 188 15.94 2.91 -3.86
CA ASP A 188 17.30 2.52 -3.46
C ASP A 188 17.86 3.29 -2.25
N GLY A 189 17.00 3.56 -1.27
CA GLY A 189 17.35 4.31 -0.06
C GLY A 189 17.43 5.82 -0.22
N ALA A 190 17.31 6.36 -1.44
CA ALA A 190 17.23 7.80 -1.70
C ALA A 190 15.77 8.28 -1.72
N THR A 191 15.49 9.46 -1.15
CA THR A 191 14.14 10.05 -1.15
C THR A 191 13.93 10.92 -2.38
N TYR A 192 12.84 10.66 -3.11
CA TYR A 192 12.39 11.43 -4.26
C TYR A 192 11.09 12.17 -3.93
N THR A 193 10.86 13.29 -4.63
CA THR A 193 9.66 14.13 -4.46
C THR A 193 8.97 14.36 -5.79
N ILE A 194 7.67 14.07 -5.84
CA ILE A 194 6.74 14.47 -6.89
C ILE A 194 6.10 15.79 -6.45
N THR A 195 6.15 16.81 -7.28
CA THR A 195 5.45 18.07 -7.06
C THR A 195 4.32 18.22 -8.05
N ILE A 196 3.12 18.54 -7.58
CA ILE A 196 1.97 18.89 -8.43
C ILE A 196 2.10 20.37 -8.81
N SER A 197 2.78 20.66 -9.92
CA SER A 197 3.14 22.02 -10.30
C SER A 197 1.93 22.83 -10.77
N ASN A 198 1.17 22.30 -11.74
CA ASN A 198 -0.05 22.91 -12.26
C ASN A 198 -1.17 21.88 -12.35
N LEU A 199 -2.37 22.28 -11.92
CA LEU A 199 -3.59 21.48 -12.02
C LEU A 199 -4.57 22.16 -12.99
N TYR A 200 -4.95 21.47 -14.06
CA TYR A 200 -5.96 21.91 -15.03
C TYR A 200 -7.20 21.02 -14.94
N ASP A 201 -8.23 21.30 -15.72
CA ASP A 201 -9.49 20.53 -15.69
C ASP A 201 -9.34 19.12 -16.29
N ASP A 202 -8.39 18.91 -17.22
CA ASP A 202 -8.23 17.65 -17.97
C ASP A 202 -6.86 16.98 -17.81
N ARG A 203 -5.92 17.66 -17.14
CA ARG A 203 -4.53 17.22 -17.00
C ARG A 203 -3.83 17.81 -15.80
N VAL A 204 -2.72 17.18 -15.42
CA VAL A 204 -1.81 17.65 -14.37
C VAL A 204 -0.39 17.73 -14.90
N VAL A 205 0.33 18.78 -14.53
CA VAL A 205 1.78 18.88 -14.74
C VAL A 205 2.47 18.53 -13.44
N ILE A 206 3.28 17.47 -13.46
CA ILE A 206 4.05 17.00 -12.31
C ILE A 206 5.54 17.17 -12.56
N THR A 207 6.31 17.34 -11.49
CA THR A 207 7.77 17.38 -11.53
C THR A 207 8.35 16.33 -10.57
N ILE A 208 9.22 15.45 -11.05
CA ILE A 208 9.86 14.36 -10.29
C ILE A 208 11.34 14.32 -10.64
N GLY A 209 12.23 14.43 -9.65
CA GLY A 209 13.68 14.40 -9.91
C GLY A 209 14.16 15.48 -10.90
N GLY A 210 13.44 16.61 -10.99
CA GLY A 210 13.70 17.66 -11.98
C GLY A 210 13.10 17.42 -13.38
N ILE A 211 12.58 16.22 -13.65
CA ILE A 211 11.86 15.90 -14.89
C ILE A 211 10.42 16.41 -14.76
N THR A 212 9.96 17.17 -15.75
CA THR A 212 8.56 17.63 -15.81
C THR A 212 7.78 16.81 -16.81
N SER A 213 6.61 16.32 -16.42
CA SER A 213 5.70 15.57 -17.29
C SER A 213 4.25 16.04 -17.16
N THR A 214 3.47 15.81 -18.22
CA THR A 214 2.04 16.10 -18.27
C THR A 214 1.26 14.80 -18.34
N LEU A 215 0.38 14.58 -17.35
CA LEU A 215 -0.54 13.45 -17.30
C LEU A 215 -1.96 13.92 -17.63
N TYR A 216 -2.61 13.27 -18.58
CA TYR A 216 -4.02 13.47 -18.88
C TYR A 216 -4.89 12.50 -18.09
N ILE A 217 -6.17 12.83 -17.86
CA ILE A 217 -7.11 11.94 -17.17
C ILE A 217 -7.14 10.55 -17.85
N LEU A 218 -7.13 9.50 -17.03
CA LEU A 218 -6.93 8.08 -17.38
C LEU A 218 -5.58 7.72 -18.00
N GLY A 219 -4.69 8.70 -18.16
CA GLY A 219 -3.32 8.52 -18.63
C GLY A 219 -2.44 7.86 -17.58
N LYS A 220 -1.48 7.06 -18.04
CA LYS A 220 -0.47 6.40 -17.21
C LYS A 220 0.92 6.68 -17.75
N GLN A 221 1.88 6.84 -16.87
CA GLN A 221 3.28 6.98 -17.24
C GLN A 221 4.18 6.33 -16.21
N GLN A 222 5.31 5.80 -16.67
CA GLN A 222 6.34 5.23 -15.85
C GLN A 222 7.57 6.16 -15.85
N PHE A 223 8.27 6.20 -14.73
CA PHE A 223 9.45 7.04 -14.54
C PHE A 223 10.58 6.22 -13.95
N ASP A 224 11.72 6.26 -14.63
CA ASP A 224 13.05 5.98 -14.09
C ASP A 224 13.52 7.27 -13.39
N VAL A 225 13.53 7.26 -12.05
CA VAL A 225 13.85 8.44 -11.24
C VAL A 225 15.29 8.41 -10.73
N ASN A 226 15.92 7.25 -10.66
CA ASN A 226 17.31 7.07 -10.25
C ASN A 226 18.31 7.10 -11.45
N GLY A 227 17.81 6.98 -12.68
CA GLY A 227 18.58 7.02 -13.92
C GLY A 227 19.31 5.70 -14.25
N ASP A 228 18.86 4.57 -13.72
CA ASP A 228 19.50 3.27 -13.92
C ASP A 228 19.03 2.51 -15.18
N GLY A 229 18.07 3.09 -15.92
CA GLY A 229 17.48 2.51 -17.12
C GLY A 229 16.29 1.59 -16.84
N VAL A 230 15.86 1.44 -15.59
CA VAL A 230 14.68 0.71 -15.15
C VAL A 230 13.66 1.68 -14.56
N ASN A 231 12.39 1.51 -14.92
CA ASN A 231 11.35 2.37 -14.35
C ASN A 231 11.09 2.01 -12.87
N ASP A 232 11.07 3.02 -12.01
CA ASP A 232 10.92 2.90 -10.56
C ASP A 232 9.49 3.11 -10.07
N ILE A 233 8.71 3.92 -10.79
CA ILE A 233 7.35 4.29 -10.39
C ILE A 233 6.42 4.38 -11.59
N GLU A 234 5.21 3.86 -11.43
CA GLU A 234 4.09 4.10 -12.34
C GLU A 234 3.09 5.06 -11.69
N ILE A 235 2.68 6.08 -12.45
CA ILE A 235 1.69 7.07 -12.03
C ILE A 235 0.55 7.07 -13.03
N ALA A 236 -0.66 6.88 -12.54
CA ALA A 236 -1.90 7.03 -13.29
C ALA A 236 -2.71 8.21 -12.74
N LEU A 237 -3.21 9.08 -13.61
CA LEU A 237 -4.18 10.11 -13.23
C LEU A 237 -5.58 9.55 -13.45
N ASN A 238 -6.37 9.38 -12.40
CA ASN A 238 -7.68 8.76 -12.48
C ASN A 238 -8.79 9.78 -12.79
N ASP A 239 -8.79 10.90 -12.07
CA ASP A 239 -9.86 11.91 -12.13
C ASP A 239 -9.36 13.28 -11.66
N ILE A 240 -10.03 14.35 -12.11
CA ILE A 240 -9.87 15.71 -11.59
C ILE A 240 -11.26 16.28 -11.31
N THR A 241 -11.58 16.43 -10.02
CA THR A 241 -12.89 16.96 -9.58
C THR A 241 -12.69 17.95 -8.45
N GLY A 242 -13.33 19.12 -8.54
CA GLY A 242 -13.34 20.13 -7.47
C GLY A 242 -11.95 20.69 -7.13
N GLY A 243 -11.07 20.82 -8.12
CA GLY A 243 -9.69 21.30 -7.92
C GLY A 243 -8.78 20.31 -7.19
N LYS A 244 -9.18 19.02 -7.14
CA LYS A 244 -8.35 17.91 -6.63
C LYS A 244 -8.09 16.92 -7.75
N ALA A 245 -6.85 16.48 -7.89
CA ALA A 245 -6.46 15.39 -8.77
C ALA A 245 -6.29 14.09 -7.98
N THR A 246 -6.91 13.02 -8.46
CA THR A 246 -6.82 11.68 -7.89
C THR A 246 -5.87 10.83 -8.71
N PHE A 247 -4.81 10.33 -8.08
CA PHE A 247 -3.80 9.48 -8.69
C PHE A 247 -3.86 8.05 -8.18
N THR A 248 -3.44 7.10 -9.00
CA THR A 248 -2.94 5.79 -8.53
C THR A 248 -1.44 5.76 -8.75
N MET A 249 -0.69 5.52 -7.68
CA MET A 249 0.78 5.50 -7.69
C MET A 249 1.29 4.15 -7.24
N LYS A 250 2.23 3.59 -8.00
CA LYS A 250 2.78 2.28 -7.75
C LYS A 250 4.29 2.33 -7.83
N GLY A 251 4.96 2.04 -6.72
CA GLY A 251 6.38 1.71 -6.72
C GLY A 251 6.59 0.40 -7.47
N LEU A 252 7.38 0.46 -8.53
CA LEU A 252 7.85 -0.72 -9.23
C LEU A 252 9.00 -1.29 -8.40
N ALA A 253 8.95 -2.58 -8.10
CA ALA A 253 10.05 -3.21 -7.38
C ALA A 253 11.30 -3.11 -8.24
N ALA A 254 12.41 -2.65 -7.65
CA ALA A 254 13.71 -2.82 -8.28
C ALA A 254 13.84 -4.29 -8.67
N PRO A 255 14.24 -4.61 -9.91
CA PRO A 255 14.54 -5.99 -10.27
C PRO A 255 15.47 -6.52 -9.18
N PRO A 256 15.17 -7.72 -8.62
CA PRO A 256 15.95 -8.25 -7.51
C PRO A 256 17.41 -8.13 -7.89
N ALA A 257 18.18 -7.35 -7.11
CA ALA A 257 19.56 -7.01 -7.42
C ALA A 257 20.22 -8.30 -7.88
N GLU A 258 20.50 -8.39 -9.18
CA GLU A 258 21.03 -9.61 -9.79
C GLU A 258 22.30 -9.87 -8.97
N GLU A 259 22.28 -10.92 -8.13
CA GLU A 259 23.34 -11.17 -7.16
C GLU A 259 24.62 -11.13 -7.97
N LYS A 260 25.34 -10.01 -7.86
CA LYS A 260 26.56 -9.79 -8.62
C LYS A 260 27.41 -10.99 -8.25
N PRO A 261 27.69 -11.91 -9.20
CA PRO A 261 28.18 -13.24 -8.88
C PRO A 261 29.31 -13.04 -7.90
N GLU A 262 29.11 -13.50 -6.67
CA GLU A 262 30.04 -13.26 -5.56
C GLU A 262 31.42 -13.57 -6.14
N GLU A 263 32.25 -12.54 -6.26
CA GLU A 263 33.50 -12.61 -7.01
C GLU A 263 34.35 -13.62 -6.25
N LYS A 264 34.26 -14.88 -6.70
CA LYS A 264 34.93 -16.01 -6.09
C LYS A 264 36.39 -15.59 -5.99
N PRO A 265 36.99 -15.57 -4.79
CA PRO A 265 38.32 -15.03 -4.60
C PRO A 265 39.23 -15.60 -5.67
N GLU A 266 39.94 -14.71 -6.36
CA GLU A 266 40.82 -15.02 -7.48
C GLU A 266 41.86 -16.04 -7.02
N GLU A 267 41.53 -17.32 -7.18
CA GLU A 267 42.43 -18.43 -6.92
C GLU A 267 43.48 -18.36 -8.02
N LYS A 268 44.74 -18.19 -7.61
CA LYS A 268 45.95 -18.24 -8.46
C LYS A 268 45.75 -19.25 -9.60
N PRO A 269 46.20 -18.94 -10.83
CA PRO A 269 45.87 -19.68 -12.03
C PRO A 269 46.20 -21.17 -11.88
N ALA A 270 45.16 -21.96 -11.58
CA ALA A 270 45.19 -23.40 -11.67
C ALA A 270 45.10 -23.78 -13.15
N VAL A 271 46.11 -24.52 -13.60
CA VAL A 271 46.22 -25.11 -14.95
C VAL A 271 44.89 -25.76 -15.34
N LYS A 272 44.26 -25.26 -16.42
CA LYS A 272 42.99 -25.78 -16.95
C LYS A 272 43.14 -27.29 -17.25
N PRO A 273 42.40 -28.19 -16.58
CA PRO A 273 42.21 -29.54 -17.11
C PRO A 273 41.30 -29.47 -18.36
N PRO A 274 41.51 -30.37 -19.33
CA PRO A 274 40.76 -30.37 -20.59
C PRO A 274 39.27 -30.59 -20.34
N VAL A 275 38.44 -29.81 -21.04
CA VAL A 275 36.97 -29.91 -21.02
C VAL A 275 36.56 -31.28 -21.57
N VAL A 276 36.21 -32.21 -20.68
CA VAL A 276 35.59 -33.49 -21.05
C VAL A 276 34.11 -33.23 -21.34
N LYS A 277 33.74 -33.26 -22.62
CA LYS A 277 32.34 -33.27 -23.06
C LYS A 277 31.69 -34.56 -22.55
N VAL A 278 30.92 -34.46 -21.47
CA VAL A 278 30.14 -35.59 -20.95
C VAL A 278 29.01 -35.86 -21.93
N LYS A 279 29.14 -36.92 -22.75
CA LYS A 279 28.04 -37.45 -23.54
C LYS A 279 26.99 -37.99 -22.57
N ALA A 280 25.75 -37.50 -22.67
CA ALA A 280 24.64 -38.06 -21.93
C ALA A 280 24.54 -39.57 -22.20
N PRO A 281 24.41 -40.41 -21.17
CA PRO A 281 24.47 -41.84 -21.35
C PRO A 281 23.18 -42.37 -22.00
N ALA A 282 23.33 -43.22 -23.03
CA ALA A 282 22.26 -43.66 -23.92
C ALA A 282 21.07 -44.38 -23.24
N TRP A 283 21.22 -44.82 -21.98
CA TRP A 283 20.16 -45.49 -21.23
C TRP A 283 19.00 -44.58 -20.82
N ILE A 284 19.21 -43.25 -20.80
CA ILE A 284 18.15 -42.27 -20.49
C ILE A 284 17.03 -42.31 -21.56
N GLY A 285 17.38 -42.54 -22.83
CA GLY A 285 16.38 -42.68 -23.90
C GLY A 285 15.49 -43.91 -23.73
N TRP A 286 16.07 -45.03 -23.26
CA TRP A 286 15.33 -46.27 -23.01
C TRP A 286 14.37 -46.15 -21.82
N LEU A 287 14.70 -45.38 -20.80
CA LEU A 287 13.79 -45.11 -19.68
C LEU A 287 12.56 -44.30 -20.10
N ILE A 288 12.75 -43.27 -20.92
CA ILE A 288 11.65 -42.43 -21.42
C ILE A 288 10.72 -43.28 -22.31
N ALA A 289 11.27 -44.11 -23.19
CA ALA A 289 10.49 -45.02 -24.03
C ALA A 289 9.69 -46.03 -23.19
N GLY A 290 10.29 -46.61 -22.15
CA GLY A 290 9.62 -47.53 -21.24
C GLY A 290 8.44 -46.88 -20.49
N LEU A 291 8.60 -45.64 -20.04
CA LEU A 291 7.54 -44.89 -19.35
C LEU A 291 6.31 -44.69 -20.25
N ILE A 292 6.51 -44.35 -21.52
CA ILE A 292 5.43 -44.11 -22.50
C ILE A 292 4.62 -45.40 -22.73
N VAL A 293 5.29 -46.56 -22.82
CA VAL A 293 4.62 -47.86 -22.99
C VAL A 293 3.76 -48.20 -21.76
N ILE A 294 4.26 -47.96 -20.55
CA ILE A 294 3.51 -48.21 -19.31
C ILE A 294 2.25 -47.34 -19.25
N ILE A 295 2.37 -46.05 -19.57
CA ILE A 295 1.23 -45.13 -19.59
C ILE A 295 0.19 -45.58 -20.63
N GLY A 296 0.64 -45.95 -21.84
CA GLY A 296 -0.25 -46.48 -22.88
C GLY A 296 -0.98 -47.76 -22.45
N LEU A 297 -0.29 -48.67 -21.75
CA LEU A 297 -0.88 -49.89 -21.21
C LEU A 297 -1.93 -49.59 -20.13
N LEU A 298 -1.66 -48.64 -19.23
CA LEU A 298 -2.61 -48.23 -18.20
C LEU A 298 -3.87 -47.60 -18.80
N ILE A 299 -3.72 -46.73 -19.80
CA ILE A 299 -4.84 -46.16 -20.55
C ILE A 299 -5.65 -47.27 -21.23
N TYR A 300 -4.98 -48.20 -21.92
CA TYR A 300 -5.65 -49.34 -22.57
C TYR A 300 -6.44 -50.21 -21.57
N LEU A 301 -5.87 -50.53 -20.42
CA LEU A 301 -6.53 -51.32 -19.37
C LEU A 301 -7.73 -50.60 -18.74
N THR A 302 -7.66 -49.27 -18.60
CA THR A 302 -8.81 -48.49 -18.09
C THR A 302 -9.95 -48.39 -19.11
N ILE A 303 -9.65 -48.30 -20.41
CA ILE A 303 -10.67 -48.26 -21.46
C ILE A 303 -11.33 -49.63 -21.67
N THR A 304 -10.54 -50.70 -21.66
CA THR A 304 -11.06 -52.07 -21.90
C THR A 304 -11.91 -52.60 -20.75
N LYS A 305 -11.64 -52.19 -19.50
CA LYS A 305 -12.48 -52.56 -18.35
C LYS A 305 -13.89 -51.95 -18.37
N LYS A 306 -14.12 -50.85 -19.10
CA LYS A 306 -15.46 -50.24 -19.21
C LYS A 306 -16.40 -50.93 -20.21
N LYS A 307 -15.90 -51.90 -20.99
CA LYS A 307 -16.68 -52.63 -22.01
C LYS A 307 -17.13 -54.02 -21.57
N LYS A 308 -17.04 -54.35 -20.28
CA LYS A 308 -17.61 -55.56 -19.68
C LYS A 308 -18.61 -55.20 -18.60
#